data_AF-A0A1G0G6M2-F1
#
_entry.id   AF-A0A1G0G6M2-F1
#
_cell.length_a   1.000
_cell.length_b   1.000
_cell.length_c   1.000
_cell.angle_alpha   90.00
_cell.angle_beta   90.00
_cell.angle_gamma   90.00
#
_symmetry.space_group_name_H-M   'P 1'
#
loop_
_entity.id
_entity.type
_entity.pdbx_description
1 polymer ?
#
loop_
_entity_poly.entity_id
_entity_poly.type
_entity_poly.pdbx_seq_one_letter_code
_entity_poly.pdbx_strand_id
1 'polypeptide(L)'
;MTNNHLLIGLITSLIFLTGCNPTKEDVGTLVGAGTGAYAGSQIGNGTGQLAAIAIGTLLGGYVGGKIGQNMDELDRRRASDALETSPTGTSVAWQNPDSGVDYTMTPTRTYESTSGPCRDYTTEAVIEGSAEVVHGTACRQSDGTWHTAN
;
A
#
# COMPACT_ATOMS: atom_id res chain seq x y z
N MET A 1 5.35 -19.63 -66.91
CA MET A 1 4.76 -19.11 -65.66
C MET A 1 5.13 -20.14 -64.59
N THR A 2 5.97 -19.92 -63.57
CA THR A 2 6.37 -18.74 -62.78
C THR A 2 7.72 -18.99 -62.07
N ASN A 3 8.48 -17.92 -61.83
CA ASN A 3 9.58 -17.79 -60.85
C ASN A 3 9.12 -18.10 -59.41
N ASN A 4 10.02 -18.51 -58.50
CA ASN A 4 10.48 -17.63 -57.42
C ASN A 4 11.65 -18.25 -56.62
N HIS A 5 12.67 -17.42 -56.41
CA HIS A 5 13.95 -17.68 -55.79
C HIS A 5 13.86 -17.71 -54.24
N LEU A 6 15.01 -17.87 -53.59
CA LEU A 6 15.33 -17.12 -52.34
C LEU A 6 14.86 -17.68 -50.97
N LEU A 7 14.94 -18.98 -50.69
CA LEU A 7 14.81 -19.48 -49.30
C LEU A 7 15.91 -20.48 -48.88
N ILE A 8 17.09 -20.40 -49.50
CA ILE A 8 18.31 -21.09 -49.05
C ILE A 8 19.24 -20.01 -48.48
N GLY A 9 18.89 -19.49 -47.31
CA GLY A 9 19.68 -18.46 -46.65
C GLY A 9 19.30 -18.38 -45.18
N LEU A 10 20.33 -18.38 -44.32
CA LEU A 10 20.31 -18.27 -42.85
C LEU A 10 20.01 -19.55 -42.06
N ILE A 11 20.93 -20.51 -42.11
CA ILE A 11 21.17 -21.43 -40.99
C ILE A 11 22.66 -21.38 -40.67
N THR A 12 23.07 -20.55 -39.72
CA THR A 12 24.28 -20.68 -38.88
C THR A 12 24.52 -19.38 -38.11
N SER A 13 23.65 -19.09 -37.14
CA SER A 13 23.96 -18.08 -36.12
C SER A 13 24.55 -18.80 -34.91
N LEU A 14 25.83 -18.50 -34.63
CA LEU A 14 26.55 -18.95 -33.45
C LEU A 14 25.80 -18.52 -32.19
N ILE A 15 25.37 -19.49 -31.39
CA ILE A 15 24.90 -19.27 -30.01
C ILE A 15 26.11 -19.57 -29.11
N PHE A 16 26.85 -18.53 -28.78
CA PHE A 16 27.78 -18.54 -27.68
C PHE A 16 27.26 -17.64 -26.57
N LEU A 17 27.21 -18.24 -25.38
CA LEU A 17 27.49 -17.66 -24.06
C LEU A 17 26.32 -17.20 -23.18
N THR A 18 26.33 -17.85 -22.00
CA THR A 18 25.84 -17.45 -20.68
C THR A 18 24.34 -17.47 -20.43
N GLY A 19 23.86 -18.66 -20.08
CA GLY A 19 22.74 -18.80 -19.14
C GLY A 19 23.19 -18.35 -17.75
N CYS A 20 22.79 -17.14 -17.36
CA CYS A 20 22.46 -16.83 -15.97
C CYS A 20 20.97 -16.52 -15.99
N ASN A 21 20.22 -17.16 -15.12
CA ASN A 21 18.76 -17.26 -15.17
C ASN A 21 18.19 -16.36 -14.05
N PRO A 22 18.03 -15.04 -14.25
CA PRO A 22 17.24 -14.24 -13.33
C PRO A 22 15.78 -14.60 -13.58
N THR A 23 15.15 -15.17 -12.55
CA THR A 23 13.70 -15.37 -12.51
C THR A 23 13.00 -14.03 -12.73
N LYS A 24 11.76 -14.06 -13.23
CA LYS A 24 10.93 -12.89 -13.58
C LYS A 24 10.58 -11.97 -12.39
N GLU A 25 11.31 -12.09 -11.30
CA GLU A 25 11.18 -11.33 -10.06
C GLU A 25 12.10 -10.10 -10.04
N ASP A 26 13.18 -10.07 -10.85
CA ASP A 26 14.18 -8.98 -10.79
C ASP A 26 13.95 -7.80 -11.76
N VAL A 27 13.00 -7.89 -12.70
CA VAL A 27 12.72 -6.79 -13.66
C VAL A 27 11.55 -5.90 -13.21
N GLY A 28 10.78 -6.30 -12.19
CA GLY A 28 9.73 -5.48 -11.60
C GLY A 28 10.25 -4.33 -10.72
N THR A 29 11.50 -4.40 -10.28
CA THR A 29 12.06 -3.51 -9.25
C THR A 29 12.71 -2.24 -9.82
N LEU A 30 12.82 -2.09 -11.15
CA LEU A 30 13.65 -1.02 -11.74
C LEU A 30 12.89 0.10 -12.47
N VAL A 31 11.54 0.07 -12.58
CA VAL A 31 10.79 1.11 -13.32
C VAL A 31 9.73 1.83 -12.48
N GLY A 32 9.52 1.46 -11.20
CA GLY A 32 8.54 2.09 -10.30
C GLY A 32 9.10 3.08 -9.28
N ALA A 33 10.25 3.71 -9.52
CA ALA A 33 10.90 4.60 -8.55
C ALA A 33 10.25 6.01 -8.42
N GLY A 34 9.08 6.21 -9.00
CA GLY A 34 8.15 7.27 -8.61
C GLY A 34 6.93 6.59 -8.01
N THR A 35 6.57 6.94 -6.76
CA THR A 35 5.46 6.37 -5.98
C THR A 35 5.58 4.88 -5.60
N GLY A 36 6.33 4.62 -4.52
CA GLY A 36 6.04 3.55 -3.55
C GLY A 36 6.31 2.10 -3.97
N ALA A 37 7.46 1.56 -3.56
CA ALA A 37 7.55 0.20 -3.03
C ALA A 37 8.94 -0.08 -2.41
N TYR A 38 8.91 -0.89 -1.35
CA TYR A 38 9.99 -1.76 -0.87
C TYR A 38 11.11 -1.14 0.00
N ALA A 39 10.86 -1.08 1.31
CA ALA A 39 11.90 -1.25 2.32
C ALA A 39 11.59 -2.55 3.09
N GLY A 40 12.55 -3.47 3.04
CA GLY A 40 12.39 -4.89 3.31
C GLY A 40 12.25 -5.28 4.78
N SER A 41 11.56 -6.40 4.95
CA SER A 41 11.53 -7.28 6.11
C SER A 41 12.94 -7.74 6.51
N GLN A 42 13.60 -7.03 7.42
CA GLN A 42 14.77 -7.54 8.14
C GLN A 42 14.97 -6.80 9.47
N ILE A 43 14.09 -6.99 10.47
CA ILE A 43 14.41 -6.65 11.87
C ILE A 43 13.81 -7.67 12.83
N GLY A 44 14.67 -8.55 13.36
CA GLY A 44 14.59 -9.03 14.76
C GLY A 44 14.08 -10.44 15.01
N ASN A 45 14.96 -11.32 15.52
CA ASN A 45 14.63 -12.59 16.18
C ASN A 45 13.97 -12.33 17.56
N GLY A 46 12.75 -11.79 17.56
CA GLY A 46 11.92 -11.62 18.74
C GLY A 46 10.47 -11.94 18.38
N THR A 47 9.69 -12.39 19.37
CA THR A 47 8.34 -12.96 19.29
C THR A 47 7.22 -12.03 18.79
N GLY A 48 7.53 -11.10 17.89
CA GLY A 48 6.59 -10.20 17.23
C GLY A 48 6.69 -10.40 15.72
N GLN A 49 5.98 -11.41 15.22
CA GLN A 49 5.79 -11.63 13.79
C GLN A 49 4.98 -10.46 13.24
N LEU A 50 5.64 -9.36 12.87
CA LEU A 50 5.04 -8.21 12.20
C LEU A 50 4.76 -8.58 10.73
N ALA A 51 3.95 -9.62 10.56
CA ALA A 51 3.42 -10.05 9.29
C ALA A 51 2.08 -9.33 9.09
N ALA A 52 2.08 -8.30 8.26
CA ALA A 52 1.22 -8.22 7.10
C ALA A 52 1.34 -6.83 6.51
N ILE A 53 1.74 -6.77 5.24
CA ILE A 53 1.42 -5.63 4.38
C ILE A 53 -0.11 -5.62 4.30
N ALA A 54 -0.74 -4.83 5.15
CA ALA A 54 -2.15 -4.54 5.04
C ALA A 54 -2.26 -3.14 4.41
N ILE A 55 -2.40 -3.13 3.08
CA ILE A 55 -2.78 -1.94 2.31
C ILE A 55 -4.25 -1.68 2.67
N GLY A 56 -4.49 -0.76 3.61
CA GLY A 56 -5.80 -0.50 4.21
C GLY A 56 -6.38 0.83 3.76
N THR A 57 -7.63 0.82 3.29
CA THR A 57 -8.32 1.94 2.62
C THR A 57 -9.45 2.52 3.48
N LEU A 58 -9.12 3.12 4.62
CA LEU A 58 -10.08 3.37 5.71
C LEU A 58 -11.18 4.41 5.40
N LEU A 59 -11.02 5.17 4.31
CA LEU A 59 -11.84 6.33 4.00
C LEU A 59 -12.68 6.12 2.74
N GLY A 60 -13.66 5.22 2.87
CA GLY A 60 -14.67 4.96 1.82
C GLY A 60 -14.26 3.94 0.77
N GLY A 61 -13.06 3.36 0.85
CA GLY A 61 -12.66 2.18 0.09
C GLY A 61 -13.14 0.89 0.75
N TYR A 62 -13.16 -0.21 -0.02
CA TYR A 62 -13.25 -1.54 0.58
C TYR A 62 -11.97 -1.79 1.38
N VAL A 63 -12.05 -1.59 2.70
CA VAL A 63 -10.97 -2.01 3.59
C VAL A 63 -10.99 -3.53 3.65
N GLY A 64 -10.06 -4.16 2.94
CA GLY A 64 -9.80 -5.57 3.11
C GLY A 64 -9.15 -5.83 4.47
N GLY A 65 -9.61 -6.85 5.19
CA GLY A 65 -9.00 -7.31 6.45
C GLY A 65 -9.78 -6.94 7.72
N LYS A 66 -9.25 -7.36 8.87
CA LYS A 66 -9.97 -7.29 10.15
C LYS A 66 -10.29 -5.86 10.59
N ILE A 67 -9.39 -4.91 10.38
CA ILE A 67 -9.61 -3.49 10.74
C ILE A 67 -10.87 -2.98 10.04
N GLY A 68 -10.98 -3.20 8.74
CA GLY A 68 -12.12 -2.79 7.93
C GLY A 68 -13.45 -3.42 8.31
N GLN A 69 -13.42 -4.72 8.61
CA GLN A 69 -14.61 -5.47 9.02
C GLN A 69 -15.19 -5.00 10.36
N ASN A 70 -14.35 -4.41 11.21
CA ASN A 70 -14.76 -3.89 12.51
C ASN A 70 -15.03 -2.37 12.51
N MET A 71 -14.70 -1.66 11.43
CA MET A 71 -14.92 -0.22 11.32
C MET A 71 -16.35 0.11 10.94
N ASP A 72 -16.98 0.95 11.74
CA ASP A 72 -18.29 1.53 11.45
C ASP A 72 -18.20 3.00 11.00
N GLU A 73 -19.33 3.68 11.04
CA GLU A 73 -19.43 5.08 10.64
C GLU A 73 -18.75 6.04 11.63
N LEU A 74 -18.72 5.72 12.93
CA LEU A 74 -17.97 6.48 13.93
C LEU A 74 -16.48 6.40 13.62
N ASP A 75 -15.96 5.20 13.36
CA ASP A 75 -14.54 5.00 13.09
C ASP A 75 -14.09 5.72 11.82
N ARG A 76 -14.92 5.68 10.77
CA ARG A 76 -14.65 6.41 9.52
C ARG A 76 -14.58 7.92 9.73
N ARG A 77 -15.49 8.48 10.55
CA ARG A 77 -15.46 9.90 10.91
C ARG A 77 -14.21 10.23 11.72
N ARG A 78 -13.87 9.42 12.73
CA ARG A 78 -12.65 9.61 13.55
C ARG A 78 -11.38 9.56 12.72
N ALA A 79 -11.29 8.62 11.77
CA ALA A 79 -10.17 8.53 10.84
C ALA A 79 -10.08 9.76 9.93
N SER A 80 -11.21 10.24 9.40
CA SER A 80 -11.26 11.48 8.61
C SER A 80 -10.83 12.70 9.45
N ASP A 81 -11.33 12.83 10.67
CA ASP A 81 -10.97 13.91 11.59
C ASP A 81 -9.47 13.89 11.93
N ALA A 82 -8.89 12.70 12.13
CA ALA A 82 -7.46 12.54 12.38
C ALA A 82 -6.62 13.03 11.19
N LEU A 83 -7.06 12.78 9.95
CA LEU A 83 -6.38 13.27 8.76
C LEU A 83 -6.57 14.75 8.52
N GLU A 84 -7.72 15.31 8.89
CA GLU A 84 -7.98 16.73 8.74
C GLU A 84 -7.22 17.57 9.78
N THR A 85 -7.15 17.09 11.02
CA THR A 85 -6.77 17.94 12.16
C THR A 85 -5.42 17.60 12.80
N SER A 86 -4.95 16.35 12.69
CA SER A 86 -3.72 15.93 13.38
C SER A 86 -2.46 16.35 12.59
N PRO A 87 -1.45 16.96 13.22
CA PRO A 87 -0.15 17.15 12.58
C PRO A 87 0.51 15.83 12.18
N THR A 88 1.35 15.86 11.15
CA THR A 88 2.18 14.70 10.77
C THR A 88 3.03 14.24 11.97
N GLY A 89 3.04 12.94 12.23
CA GLY A 89 3.75 12.32 13.35
C GLY A 89 2.96 12.32 14.67
N THR A 90 1.75 12.88 14.71
CA THR A 90 0.91 12.91 15.91
C THR A 90 -0.21 11.87 15.82
N SER A 91 -0.24 10.95 16.77
CA SER A 91 -1.25 9.89 16.83
C SER A 91 -2.56 10.39 17.43
N VAL A 92 -3.67 9.95 16.86
CA VAL A 92 -5.03 10.11 17.39
C VAL A 92 -5.56 8.73 17.73
N ALA A 93 -6.00 8.55 18.97
CA ALA A 93 -6.56 7.29 19.45
C ALA A 93 -8.03 7.44 19.83
N TRP A 94 -8.82 6.41 19.58
CA TRP A 94 -10.20 6.32 20.03
C TRP A 94 -10.59 4.87 20.29
N GLN A 95 -11.57 4.69 21.16
CA GLN A 95 -12.24 3.41 21.35
C GLN A 95 -13.62 3.48 20.71
N ASN A 96 -13.99 2.46 19.96
CA ASN A 96 -15.34 2.31 19.46
C ASN A 96 -16.21 1.63 20.55
N PRO A 97 -17.25 2.29 21.08
CA PRO A 97 -18.11 1.71 22.11
C PRO A 97 -19.01 0.58 21.60
N ASP A 98 -19.28 0.52 20.29
CA ASP A 98 -20.16 -0.46 19.67
C ASP A 98 -19.41 -1.77 19.33
N SER A 99 -18.18 -1.67 18.80
CA SER A 99 -17.34 -2.84 18.49
C SER A 99 -16.37 -3.22 19.61
N GLY A 100 -16.08 -2.31 20.54
CA GLY A 100 -15.08 -2.49 21.60
C GLY A 100 -13.64 -2.44 21.10
N VAL A 101 -13.40 -2.09 19.84
CA VAL A 101 -12.06 -2.03 19.24
C VAL A 101 -11.39 -0.71 19.58
N ASP A 102 -10.12 -0.79 20.01
CA ASP A 102 -9.26 0.36 20.20
C ASP A 102 -8.50 0.65 18.91
N TYR A 103 -8.58 1.88 18.42
CA TYR A 103 -7.90 2.35 17.22
C TYR A 103 -6.88 3.42 17.55
N THR A 104 -5.75 3.42 16.84
CA THR A 104 -4.77 4.50 16.83
C THR A 104 -4.36 4.80 15.40
N MET A 105 -4.49 6.06 14.99
CA MET A 105 -4.14 6.51 13.64
C MET A 105 -3.06 7.59 13.69
N THR A 106 -2.05 7.45 12.84
CA THR A 106 -0.93 8.40 12.78
C THR A 106 -0.69 8.81 11.33
N PRO A 107 -0.92 10.08 10.96
CA PRO A 107 -0.44 10.61 9.68
C PRO A 107 1.09 10.62 9.68
N THR A 108 1.74 10.01 8.69
CA THR A 108 3.21 9.82 8.65
C THR A 108 3.90 10.73 7.64
N ARG A 109 3.19 11.17 6.61
CA ARG A 109 3.70 12.11 5.60
C ARG A 109 2.56 12.93 5.03
N THR A 110 2.81 14.20 4.72
CA THR A 110 1.86 15.09 4.01
C THR A 110 2.56 15.65 2.77
N TYR A 111 1.90 15.65 1.62
CA TYR A 111 2.47 16.12 0.35
C TYR A 111 1.37 16.57 -0.63
N GLU A 112 1.74 17.43 -1.60
CA GLU A 112 0.82 17.85 -2.67
C GLU A 112 0.82 16.85 -3.83
N SER A 113 -0.34 16.63 -4.44
CA SER A 113 -0.51 15.78 -5.63
C SER A 113 -1.47 16.42 -6.65
N THR A 114 -1.68 15.76 -7.78
CA THR A 114 -2.66 16.18 -8.80
C THR A 114 -4.11 16.10 -8.32
N SER A 115 -4.43 15.25 -7.33
CA SER A 115 -5.76 15.14 -6.73
C SER A 115 -5.97 16.06 -5.51
N GLY A 116 -4.93 16.81 -5.12
CA GLY A 116 -4.91 17.67 -3.94
C GLY A 116 -3.90 17.19 -2.88
N PRO A 117 -3.98 17.77 -1.66
CA PRO A 117 -3.11 17.38 -0.55
C PRO A 117 -3.35 15.92 -0.17
N CYS A 118 -2.30 15.12 -0.13
CA CYS A 118 -2.34 13.72 0.26
C CYS A 118 -1.55 13.48 1.54
N ARG A 119 -1.97 12.44 2.26
CA ARG A 119 -1.35 11.97 3.49
C ARG A 119 -1.16 10.47 3.47
N ASP A 120 0.05 10.05 3.81
CA ASP A 120 0.29 8.68 4.23
C ASP A 120 -0.05 8.57 5.71
N TYR A 121 -0.54 7.41 6.13
CA TYR A 121 -0.90 7.14 7.51
C TYR A 121 -0.67 5.68 7.89
N THR A 122 -0.53 5.45 9.19
CA THR A 122 -0.67 4.13 9.79
C THR A 122 -1.93 4.10 10.64
N THR A 123 -2.55 2.92 10.72
CA THR A 123 -3.64 2.68 11.66
C THR A 123 -3.43 1.33 12.33
N GLU A 124 -3.39 1.36 13.65
CA GLU A 124 -3.37 0.19 14.51
C GLU A 124 -4.76 -0.01 15.10
N ALA A 125 -5.23 -1.25 15.14
CA ALA A 125 -6.47 -1.63 15.81
C ALA A 125 -6.24 -2.86 16.70
N VAL A 126 -6.71 -2.81 17.94
CA VAL A 126 -6.67 -3.95 18.86
C VAL A 126 -8.01 -4.69 18.80
N ILE A 127 -8.03 -5.81 18.09
CA ILE A 127 -9.23 -6.60 17.82
C ILE A 127 -9.07 -7.95 18.52
N GLU A 128 -9.97 -8.26 19.45
CA GLU A 128 -9.93 -9.51 20.23
C GLU A 128 -8.56 -9.76 20.91
N GLY A 129 -7.92 -8.68 21.36
CA GLY A 129 -6.59 -8.73 22.01
C GLY A 129 -5.40 -8.88 21.06
N SER A 130 -5.63 -8.90 19.74
CA SER A 130 -4.58 -8.91 18.72
C SER A 130 -4.43 -7.53 18.08
N ALA A 131 -3.20 -7.01 18.04
CA ALA A 131 -2.89 -5.77 17.34
C ALA A 131 -2.76 -6.03 15.83
N GLU A 132 -3.57 -5.34 15.04
CA GLU A 132 -3.55 -5.36 13.59
C GLU A 132 -3.10 -3.97 13.11
N VAL A 133 -2.16 -3.91 12.16
CA VAL A 133 -1.63 -2.63 11.65
C VAL A 133 -1.79 -2.56 10.14
N VAL A 134 -2.36 -1.45 9.66
CA VAL A 134 -2.46 -1.13 8.23
C VAL A 134 -1.70 0.15 7.92
N HIS A 135 -1.23 0.23 6.68
CA HIS A 135 -0.68 1.44 6.09
C HIS A 135 -1.60 1.86 4.94
N GLY A 136 -1.76 3.17 4.76
CA GLY A 136 -2.58 3.69 3.68
C GLY A 136 -2.21 5.10 3.28
N THR A 137 -2.77 5.52 2.16
CA THR A 137 -2.67 6.88 1.65
C THR A 137 -4.07 7.40 1.37
N ALA A 138 -4.33 8.64 1.76
CA ALA A 138 -5.57 9.33 1.44
C ALA A 138 -5.29 10.75 0.95
N CYS A 139 -6.10 11.21 0.00
CA CYS A 139 -6.03 12.55 -0.55
C CYS A 139 -7.31 13.32 -0.23
N ARG A 140 -7.11 14.56 0.22
CA ARG A 140 -8.18 15.49 0.54
C ARG A 140 -8.82 16.00 -0.74
N GLN A 141 -10.12 15.82 -0.84
CA GLN A 141 -10.94 16.25 -1.96
C GLN A 141 -11.32 17.73 -1.81
N SER A 142 -11.79 18.31 -2.91
CA SER A 142 -12.23 19.72 -2.94
C SER A 142 -13.41 20.04 -2.03
N ASP A 143 -14.25 19.04 -1.71
CA ASP A 143 -15.38 19.16 -0.79
C ASP A 143 -14.98 18.97 0.70
N GLY A 144 -13.70 18.76 0.97
CA GLY A 144 -13.15 18.57 2.31
C GLY A 144 -13.19 17.12 2.81
N THR A 145 -13.72 16.18 2.03
CA THR A 145 -13.63 14.75 2.36
C THR A 145 -12.25 14.20 2.08
N TRP A 146 -11.87 13.13 2.76
CA TRP A 146 -10.64 12.40 2.47
C TRP A 146 -11.00 11.10 1.77
N HIS A 147 -10.39 10.82 0.61
CA HIS A 147 -10.58 9.57 -0.13
C HIS A 147 -9.26 8.82 -0.22
N THR A 148 -9.31 7.50 -0.19
CA THR A 148 -8.15 6.65 -0.44
C THR A 148 -7.51 6.95 -1.82
N ALA A 149 -6.18 6.99 -1.85
CA ALA A 149 -5.40 6.98 -3.09
C ALA A 149 -4.85 5.56 -3.34
N ASN A 150 -4.94 5.09 -4.59
CA ASN A 150 -4.48 3.79 -5.05
C ASN A 150 -3.33 3.94 -6.05
#